data_AF-A0A1Q6M170-F1
#
_entry.id   AF-A0A1Q6M170-F1
#
_cell.length_a   1.000
_cell.length_b   1.000
_cell.length_c   1.000
_cell.angle_alpha   90.00
_cell.angle_beta   90.00
_cell.angle_gamma   90.00
#
_symmetry.space_group_name_H-M   'P 1'
#
loop_
_entity.id
_entity.type
_entity.pdbx_description
1 polymer ?
#
loop_
_entity_poly.entity_id
_entity_poly.type
_entity_poly.pdbx_seq_one_letter_code
_entity_poly.pdbx_strand_id
1 'polypeptide(L)'
;MEKVNNVIDKLAQDMDSKSNVLKACYMTLKNNHNAISYFEKSMDEAFDSGEVILRLYGLLQALFVCIDSLYTLTFKITGTKNFININDNKALRELKYIRNDVVGHPTNRIVDDKTEYAILNPDDIKKDEFTYSVFSDVEYKKHVIFKNLLTAYKEEAFKLLTALDSYVTSAKTPYLLDDAINIYETFLNGEDIRSHLSLFKKKYNENNSSSRVFRRIKLIGRLFTDYQKKPDGLKRYVTGYHLYKLISMIATDEDLNSMVKPLRLPNALSKIFSFFDDNSHLVHHFECIYDANHPMFYSSIEQIIKAAKKAKNKTTSEYFEQIKESAYKHDNEYVYAYASILREYKGRKKK
;
A
#
# COMPACT_ATOMS: atom_id res chain seq x y z
N MET A 1 20.76 1.53 13.39
CA MET A 1 20.50 0.09 13.16
C MET A 1 20.44 -0.69 14.47
N GLU A 2 21.32 -0.41 15.42
CA GLU A 2 21.36 -1.06 16.75
C GLU A 2 20.00 -1.21 17.45
N LYS A 3 19.22 -0.12 17.60
CA LYS A 3 17.87 -0.18 18.20
C LYS A 3 16.94 -1.18 17.50
N VAL A 4 17.02 -1.30 16.18
CA VAL A 4 16.21 -2.22 15.37
C VAL A 4 16.69 -3.66 15.59
N ASN A 5 18.01 -3.88 15.61
CA ASN A 5 18.61 -5.19 15.86
C ASN A 5 18.25 -5.75 17.25
N ASN A 6 18.23 -4.90 18.28
CA ASN A 6 17.87 -5.34 19.63
C ASN A 6 16.45 -5.92 19.68
N VAL A 7 15.50 -5.34 18.94
CA VAL A 7 14.13 -5.89 18.86
C VAL A 7 14.08 -7.19 18.06
N ILE A 8 14.88 -7.30 16.99
CA ILE A 8 15.01 -8.54 16.21
C ILE A 8 15.56 -9.67 17.10
N ASP A 9 16.59 -9.39 17.89
CA ASP A 9 17.22 -10.40 18.75
C ASP A 9 16.25 -10.87 19.85
N LYS A 10 15.46 -9.96 20.42
CA LYS A 10 14.39 -10.32 21.35
C LYS A 10 13.31 -11.20 20.70
N LEU A 11 12.77 -10.79 19.54
CA LEU A 11 11.78 -11.55 18.78
C LEU A 11 12.30 -12.94 18.34
N ALA A 12 13.60 -13.06 18.10
CA ALA A 12 14.25 -14.32 17.76
C ALA A 12 14.36 -15.26 18.97
N GLN A 13 14.60 -14.73 20.17
CA GLN A 13 14.64 -15.49 21.43
C GLN A 13 13.23 -15.97 21.85
N ASP A 14 12.24 -15.08 21.79
CA ASP A 14 10.87 -15.36 22.24
C ASP A 14 10.14 -16.40 21.34
N MET A 15 10.58 -16.55 20.09
CA MET A 15 9.94 -17.44 19.11
C MET A 15 10.76 -18.69 18.77
N ASP A 16 11.48 -19.25 19.74
CA ASP A 16 12.48 -20.32 19.57
C ASP A 16 12.16 -21.39 18.48
N SER A 17 12.93 -21.28 17.39
CA SER A 17 13.60 -22.29 16.55
C SER A 17 12.92 -23.36 15.67
N LYS A 18 11.60 -23.41 15.42
CA LYS A 18 11.06 -24.39 14.42
C LYS A 18 10.76 -23.88 13.01
N SER A 19 10.66 -22.56 12.80
CA SER A 19 10.36 -22.02 11.47
C SER A 19 11.63 -21.58 10.74
N ASN A 20 12.03 -22.34 9.73
CA ASN A 20 13.13 -21.95 8.83
C ASN A 20 12.88 -20.59 8.16
N VAL A 21 11.61 -20.23 7.91
CA VAL A 21 11.25 -18.94 7.33
C VAL A 21 11.52 -17.78 8.29
N LEU A 22 11.18 -17.93 9.57
CA LEU A 22 11.45 -16.89 10.57
C LEU A 22 12.95 -16.68 10.76
N LYS A 23 13.72 -17.78 10.86
CA LYS A 23 15.19 -17.75 10.91
C LYS A 23 15.79 -17.03 9.70
N ALA A 24 15.31 -17.36 8.49
CA ALA A 24 15.76 -16.72 7.26
C ALA A 24 15.45 -15.21 7.27
N CYS A 25 14.25 -14.80 7.72
CA CYS A 25 13.89 -13.37 7.82
C CYS A 25 14.82 -12.62 8.78
N TYR A 26 15.06 -13.14 9.98
CA TYR A 26 15.94 -12.49 10.96
C TYR A 26 17.39 -12.36 10.46
N MET A 27 17.94 -13.45 9.90
CA MET A 27 19.29 -13.42 9.33
C MET A 27 19.39 -12.47 8.14
N THR A 28 18.38 -12.47 7.27
CA THR A 28 18.32 -11.56 6.12
C THR A 28 18.30 -10.11 6.59
N LEU A 29 17.49 -9.76 7.58
CA LEU A 29 17.47 -8.42 8.17
C LEU A 29 18.84 -8.04 8.74
N LYS A 30 19.45 -8.89 9.58
CA LYS A 30 20.76 -8.60 10.19
C LYS A 30 21.87 -8.45 9.16
N ASN A 31 21.94 -9.33 8.16
CA ASN A 31 22.95 -9.26 7.10
C ASN A 31 22.81 -7.98 6.27
N ASN A 32 21.59 -7.61 5.89
CA ASN A 32 21.36 -6.37 5.15
C ASN A 32 21.55 -5.13 6.03
N HIS A 33 21.28 -5.20 7.33
CA HIS A 33 21.62 -4.13 8.28
C HIS A 33 23.13 -3.90 8.39
N ASN A 34 23.93 -4.97 8.30
CA ASN A 34 25.38 -4.86 8.23
C ASN A 34 25.83 -4.21 6.91
N ALA A 35 25.25 -4.61 5.78
CA ALA A 35 25.54 -3.99 4.48
C ALA A 35 25.17 -2.49 4.45
N ILE A 36 24.01 -2.12 5.00
CA ILE A 36 23.58 -0.72 5.15
C ILE A 36 24.55 0.05 6.05
N SER A 37 24.93 -0.52 7.20
CA SER A 37 25.87 0.13 8.12
C SER A 37 27.26 0.28 7.51
N TYR A 38 27.69 -0.68 6.69
CA TYR A 38 28.91 -0.56 5.89
C TYR A 38 28.78 0.59 4.91
N PHE A 39 27.71 0.64 4.10
CA PHE A 39 27.45 1.74 3.18
C PHE A 39 27.56 3.11 3.88
N GLU A 40 26.85 3.29 5.01
CA GLU A 40 26.84 4.55 5.77
C GLU A 40 28.24 5.02 6.21
N LYS A 41 29.09 4.10 6.67
CA LYS A 41 30.48 4.41 7.05
C LYS A 41 31.36 4.65 5.84
N SER A 42 31.09 3.87 4.80
CA SER A 42 31.93 3.78 3.64
C SER A 42 31.79 5.01 2.77
N MET A 43 30.70 5.79 2.78
CA MET A 43 30.57 6.99 1.91
C MET A 43 31.51 8.17 2.28
N ASP A 44 32.26 8.07 3.37
CA ASP A 44 33.22 9.09 3.83
C ASP A 44 34.61 9.00 3.18
N GLU A 45 34.91 7.91 2.47
CA GLU A 45 36.23 7.67 1.86
C GLU A 45 36.23 8.09 0.37
N ALA A 46 37.39 8.05 -0.29
CA ALA A 46 37.46 8.28 -1.75
C ALA A 46 37.27 6.95 -2.49
N PHE A 47 36.44 6.95 -3.55
CA PHE A 47 36.14 5.74 -4.35
C PHE A 47 36.48 5.93 -5.81
N ASP A 48 36.77 4.81 -6.47
CA ASP A 48 36.66 4.74 -7.92
C ASP A 48 35.19 4.60 -8.36
N SER A 49 34.96 4.85 -9.65
CA SER A 49 33.62 4.82 -10.25
C SER A 49 32.91 3.46 -10.13
N GLY A 50 33.64 2.33 -10.11
CA GLY A 50 33.04 1.00 -10.01
C GLY A 50 32.58 0.70 -8.59
N GLU A 51 33.38 1.07 -7.59
CA GLU A 51 33.09 0.86 -6.19
C GLU A 51 31.87 1.66 -5.73
N VAL A 52 31.75 2.93 -6.15
CA VAL A 52 30.60 3.76 -5.78
C VAL A 52 29.28 3.21 -6.37
N ILE A 53 29.30 2.68 -7.60
CA ILE A 53 28.13 2.04 -8.23
C ILE A 53 27.75 0.78 -7.45
N LEU A 54 28.72 -0.11 -7.18
CA LEU A 54 28.46 -1.36 -6.47
C LEU A 54 27.85 -1.11 -5.08
N ARG A 55 28.35 -0.09 -4.38
CA ARG A 55 27.84 0.31 -3.06
C ARG A 55 26.43 0.87 -3.15
N LEU A 56 26.13 1.75 -4.12
CA LEU A 56 24.78 2.23 -4.38
C LEU A 56 23.82 1.07 -4.68
N TYR A 57 24.26 0.13 -5.51
CA TYR A 57 23.47 -1.01 -5.90
C TYR A 57 23.18 -1.91 -4.70
N GLY A 58 24.21 -2.17 -3.89
CA GLY A 58 24.12 -2.89 -2.62
C GLY A 58 23.14 -2.23 -1.66
N LEU A 59 23.19 -0.90 -1.49
CA LEU A 59 22.27 -0.18 -0.61
C LEU A 59 20.81 -0.34 -1.07
N LEU A 60 20.51 -0.05 -2.33
CA LEU A 60 19.14 -0.09 -2.85
C LEU A 60 18.56 -1.50 -2.77
N GLN A 61 19.38 -2.51 -3.10
CA GLN A 61 18.97 -3.91 -2.98
C GLN A 61 18.79 -4.33 -1.52
N ALA A 62 19.70 -3.94 -0.61
CA ALA A 62 19.62 -4.27 0.81
C ALA A 62 18.35 -3.69 1.47
N LEU A 63 18.03 -2.42 1.20
CA LEU A 63 16.80 -1.79 1.69
C LEU A 63 15.55 -2.50 1.16
N PHE A 64 15.51 -2.85 -0.12
CA PHE A 64 14.38 -3.56 -0.72
C PHE A 64 14.17 -4.95 -0.08
N VAL A 65 15.25 -5.72 0.07
CA VAL A 65 15.22 -7.06 0.69
C VAL A 65 14.83 -7.00 2.17
N CYS A 66 15.28 -5.97 2.89
CA CYS A 66 14.84 -5.70 4.25
C CYS A 66 13.32 -5.50 4.34
N ILE A 67 12.74 -4.67 3.47
CA ILE A 67 11.29 -4.43 3.44
C ILE A 67 10.53 -5.72 3.15
N ASP A 68 10.95 -6.51 2.15
CA ASP A 68 10.32 -7.79 1.83
C ASP A 68 10.38 -8.79 3.01
N SER A 69 11.53 -8.82 3.70
CA SER A 69 11.72 -9.62 4.91
C SER A 69 10.79 -9.18 6.05
N LEU A 70 10.57 -7.87 6.24
CA LEU A 70 9.61 -7.36 7.24
C LEU A 70 8.17 -7.78 6.92
N TYR A 71 7.77 -7.76 5.65
CA TYR A 71 6.46 -8.25 5.22
C TYR A 71 6.28 -9.75 5.48
N THR A 72 7.30 -10.56 5.14
CA THR A 72 7.28 -12.00 5.36
C THR A 72 7.27 -12.34 6.84
N LEU A 73 8.11 -11.67 7.64
CA LEU A 73 8.15 -11.80 9.09
C LEU A 73 6.78 -11.51 9.71
N THR A 74 6.18 -10.37 9.34
CA THR A 74 4.85 -9.97 9.83
C THR A 74 3.80 -11.02 9.53
N PHE A 75 3.76 -11.52 8.29
CA PHE A 75 2.80 -12.54 7.89
C PHE A 75 2.99 -13.85 8.67
N LYS A 76 4.24 -14.26 8.92
CA LYS A 76 4.52 -15.49 9.67
C LYS A 76 4.20 -15.37 11.16
N ILE A 77 4.32 -14.19 11.76
CA ILE A 77 3.97 -13.94 13.17
C ILE A 77 2.46 -13.83 13.37
N THR A 78 1.80 -13.03 12.53
CA THR A 78 0.41 -12.62 12.73
C THR A 78 -0.60 -13.43 11.93
N GLY A 79 -0.13 -14.24 10.97
CA GLY A 79 -0.98 -14.91 9.98
C GLY A 79 -1.51 -14.00 8.88
N THR A 80 -1.19 -12.69 8.89
CA THR A 80 -1.76 -11.72 7.96
C THR A 80 -0.76 -10.64 7.53
N LYS A 81 -0.87 -10.18 6.27
CA LYS A 81 -0.11 -9.01 5.79
C LYS A 81 -0.75 -7.68 6.22
N ASN A 82 -1.90 -7.72 6.90
CA ASN A 82 -2.65 -6.53 7.28
C ASN A 82 -2.05 -5.76 8.46
N PHE A 83 -1.14 -6.38 9.21
CA PHE A 83 -0.45 -5.76 10.33
C PHE A 83 0.68 -4.78 9.90
N ILE A 84 1.05 -4.77 8.61
CA ILE A 84 2.15 -3.96 8.06
C ILE A 84 1.70 -3.16 6.83
N ASN A 85 2.13 -1.88 6.75
CA ASN A 85 2.01 -1.10 5.52
C ASN A 85 3.14 -0.08 5.31
N ILE A 86 4.35 -0.59 5.10
CA ILE A 86 5.55 0.22 4.86
C ILE A 86 5.41 1.15 3.63
N ASN A 87 4.69 0.72 2.59
CA ASN A 87 4.48 1.50 1.37
C ASN A 87 3.67 2.79 1.55
N ASP A 88 3.12 3.04 2.73
CA ASP A 88 2.51 4.35 2.98
C ASP A 88 3.54 5.44 3.23
N ASN A 89 4.73 5.07 3.69
CA ASN A 89 5.85 5.99 3.78
C ASN A 89 6.28 6.33 2.35
N LYS A 90 6.23 7.62 1.99
CA LYS A 90 6.50 8.09 0.63
C LYS A 90 7.89 7.66 0.14
N ALA A 91 8.92 7.80 0.98
CA ALA A 91 10.29 7.47 0.60
C ALA A 91 10.45 5.96 0.33
N LEU A 92 9.84 5.12 1.15
CA LEU A 92 9.90 3.66 0.98
C LEU A 92 9.02 3.15 -0.15
N ARG A 93 7.91 3.84 -0.46
CA ARG A 93 7.11 3.58 -1.66
C ARG A 93 7.92 3.86 -2.92
N GLU A 94 8.61 4.99 -2.94
CA GLU A 94 9.45 5.41 -4.06
C GLU A 94 10.68 4.52 -4.24
N LEU A 95 11.22 3.94 -3.17
CA LEU A 95 12.37 3.03 -3.19
C LEU A 95 12.19 1.89 -4.22
N LYS A 96 10.99 1.30 -4.35
CA LYS A 96 10.74 0.25 -5.35
C LYS A 96 11.02 0.75 -6.77
N TYR A 97 10.55 1.96 -7.09
CA TYR A 97 10.75 2.56 -8.40
C TYR A 97 12.20 2.96 -8.60
N ILE A 98 12.82 3.61 -7.61
CA ILE A 98 14.23 4.01 -7.64
C ILE A 98 15.14 2.80 -7.84
N ARG A 99 14.94 1.73 -7.07
CA ARG A 99 15.69 0.48 -7.19
C ARG A 99 15.53 -0.11 -8.59
N ASN A 100 14.31 -0.14 -9.12
CA ASN A 100 14.07 -0.69 -10.45
C ASN A 100 14.68 0.16 -11.55
N ASP A 101 14.64 1.49 -11.43
CA ASP A 101 15.21 2.42 -12.38
C ASP A 101 16.76 2.32 -12.39
N VAL A 102 17.39 2.00 -11.26
CA VAL A 102 18.86 1.99 -11.17
C VAL A 102 19.48 0.60 -11.33
N VAL A 103 18.94 -0.43 -10.67
CA VAL A 103 19.57 -1.76 -10.57
C VAL A 103 18.70 -2.92 -11.02
N GLY A 104 17.42 -2.67 -11.28
CA GLY A 104 16.46 -3.72 -11.62
C GLY A 104 16.28 -3.88 -13.12
N HIS A 105 15.60 -2.91 -13.72
CA HIS A 105 15.15 -2.94 -15.11
C HIS A 105 15.35 -1.57 -15.79
N PRO A 106 16.57 -1.01 -15.81
CA PRO A 106 16.83 0.34 -16.31
C PRO A 106 16.52 0.50 -17.81
N THR A 107 16.56 -0.57 -18.61
CA THR A 107 16.56 -0.47 -20.08
C THR A 107 15.23 -0.79 -20.76
N ASN A 108 14.20 -1.22 -20.03
CA ASN A 108 12.92 -1.65 -20.64
C ASN A 108 11.75 -1.47 -19.67
N ARG A 109 11.63 -0.29 -19.07
CA ARG A 109 10.50 0.00 -18.18
C ARG A 109 9.30 0.40 -19.03
N ILE A 110 8.14 -0.21 -18.84
CA ILE A 110 6.91 0.21 -19.53
C ILE A 110 6.13 1.16 -18.61
N VAL A 111 5.95 2.41 -19.04
CA VAL A 111 5.11 3.43 -18.43
C VAL A 111 4.34 4.15 -19.53
N ASP A 112 3.05 4.33 -19.34
CA ASP A 112 2.04 4.86 -20.26
C ASP A 112 2.02 4.19 -21.64
N ASP A 113 2.18 2.86 -21.68
CA ASP A 113 2.39 2.07 -22.91
C ASP A 113 3.61 2.52 -23.72
N LYS A 114 4.51 3.29 -23.09
CA LYS A 114 5.79 3.74 -23.64
C LYS A 114 6.93 3.06 -22.90
N THR A 115 8.02 2.85 -23.62
CA THR A 115 9.26 2.37 -23.01
C THR A 115 10.02 3.56 -22.45
N GLU A 116 10.26 3.56 -21.15
CA GLU A 116 11.20 4.46 -20.47
C GLU A 116 12.55 3.79 -20.24
N TYR A 117 13.60 4.59 -20.34
CA TYR A 117 14.99 4.19 -20.10
C TYR A 117 15.58 5.04 -18.97
N ALA A 118 16.18 4.40 -17.98
CA ALA A 118 16.84 5.07 -16.88
C ALA A 118 18.37 4.98 -17.05
N ILE A 119 19.05 6.11 -16.86
CA ILE A 119 20.51 6.22 -16.97
C ILE A 119 21.05 6.81 -15.67
N LEU A 120 21.94 6.05 -15.02
CA LEU A 120 22.74 6.50 -13.89
C LEU A 120 24.15 6.83 -14.39
N ASN A 121 24.57 8.09 -14.23
CA ASN A 121 25.96 8.48 -14.42
C ASN A 121 26.72 8.33 -13.09
N PRO A 122 27.87 7.63 -13.03
CA PRO A 122 28.64 7.48 -11.79
C PRO A 122 29.06 8.81 -11.16
N ASP A 123 29.31 9.85 -11.97
CA ASP A 123 29.67 11.19 -11.50
C ASP A 123 28.51 11.90 -10.75
N ASP A 124 27.28 11.44 -10.96
CA ASP A 124 26.10 11.95 -10.27
C ASP A 124 25.88 11.29 -8.90
N ILE A 125 26.73 10.34 -8.50
CA ILE A 125 26.69 9.69 -7.19
C ILE A 125 27.63 10.43 -6.24
N LYS A 126 27.05 11.01 -5.19
CA LYS A 126 27.77 11.77 -4.16
C LYS A 126 27.60 11.09 -2.81
N LYS A 127 28.28 11.62 -1.80
CA LYS A 127 28.24 11.12 -0.42
C LYS A 127 26.82 10.91 0.14
N ASP A 128 25.95 11.90 -0.03
CA ASP A 128 24.63 11.93 0.63
C ASP A 128 23.45 11.77 -0.34
N GLU A 129 23.73 11.74 -1.64
CA GLU A 129 22.73 11.82 -2.70
C GLU A 129 23.21 11.16 -3.99
N PHE A 130 22.25 10.85 -4.86
CA PHE A 130 22.55 10.56 -6.25
C PHE A 130 21.44 11.08 -7.16
N THR A 131 21.77 11.29 -8.43
CA THR A 131 20.81 11.66 -9.46
C THR A 131 20.85 10.65 -10.60
N TYR A 132 19.70 10.38 -11.21
CA TYR A 132 19.61 9.63 -12.45
C TYR A 132 18.59 10.28 -13.39
N SER A 133 18.80 10.10 -14.69
CA SER A 133 17.89 10.58 -15.73
C SER A 133 16.94 9.46 -16.14
N VAL A 134 15.68 9.82 -16.41
CA VAL A 134 14.70 8.93 -17.03
C VAL A 134 14.27 9.56 -18.35
N PHE A 135 14.36 8.75 -19.40
CA PHE A 135 14.03 9.11 -20.78
C PHE A 135 12.77 8.38 -21.20
N SER A 136 11.74 9.16 -21.53
CA SER A 136 10.56 8.69 -22.24
C SER A 136 10.43 9.50 -23.53
N ASP A 137 9.51 10.48 -23.57
CA ASP A 137 9.45 11.51 -24.62
C ASP A 137 10.29 12.75 -24.26
N VAL A 138 10.47 13.01 -22.97
CA VAL A 138 11.23 14.13 -22.42
C VAL A 138 12.13 13.60 -21.31
N GLU A 139 13.36 14.09 -21.23
CA GLU A 139 14.27 13.76 -20.13
C GLU A 139 13.79 14.46 -18.85
N TYR A 140 13.68 13.69 -17.77
CA TYR A 140 13.55 14.26 -16.43
C TYR A 140 14.54 13.60 -15.46
N LYS A 141 15.03 14.39 -14.50
CA LYS A 141 15.99 13.93 -13.50
C LYS A 141 15.31 13.62 -12.19
N LYS A 142 15.66 12.49 -11.58
CA LYS A 142 15.26 12.13 -10.23
C LYS A 142 16.44 12.29 -9.28
N HIS A 143 16.26 13.14 -8.29
CA HIS A 143 17.21 13.38 -7.22
C HIS A 143 16.82 12.57 -5.98
N VAL A 144 17.78 11.82 -5.43
CA VAL A 144 17.54 10.92 -4.30
C VAL A 144 18.53 11.21 -3.19
N ILE A 145 18.01 11.46 -1.99
CA ILE A 145 18.80 11.72 -0.77
C ILE A 145 18.84 10.44 0.07
N PHE A 146 20.03 9.88 0.31
CA PHE A 146 20.19 8.62 1.05
C PHE A 146 19.62 8.69 2.46
N LYS A 147 19.87 9.80 3.16
CA LYS A 147 19.38 10.04 4.52
C LYS A 147 17.87 9.89 4.62
N ASN A 148 17.12 10.34 3.61
CA ASN A 148 15.66 10.23 3.62
C ASN A 148 15.20 8.77 3.56
N LEU A 149 15.82 7.96 2.69
CA LEU A 149 15.52 6.52 2.57
C LEU A 149 15.90 5.76 3.85
N LEU A 150 17.09 6.02 4.37
CA LEU A 150 17.64 5.36 5.56
C LEU A 150 16.84 5.68 6.81
N THR A 151 16.51 6.95 7.05
CA THR A 151 15.70 7.37 8.19
C THR A 151 14.29 6.78 8.10
N ALA A 152 13.64 6.88 6.94
CA ALA A 152 12.32 6.31 6.74
C ALA A 152 12.30 4.80 7.02
N TYR A 153 13.30 4.07 6.52
CA TYR A 153 13.44 2.64 6.78
C TYR A 153 13.61 2.35 8.27
N LYS A 154 14.57 3.01 8.94
CA LYS A 154 14.88 2.80 10.36
C LYS A 154 13.66 3.04 11.24
N GLU A 155 12.91 4.10 10.99
CA GLU A 155 11.70 4.46 11.75
C GLU A 155 10.56 3.45 11.55
N GLU A 156 10.23 3.12 10.30
CA GLU A 156 9.16 2.16 9.98
C GLU A 156 9.50 0.75 10.47
N ALA A 157 10.76 0.31 10.31
CA ALA A 157 11.23 -0.98 10.78
C ALA A 157 11.15 -1.07 12.32
N PHE A 158 11.66 -0.06 13.03
CA PHE A 158 11.60 -0.02 14.49
C PHE A 158 10.15 -0.09 14.99
N LYS A 159 9.29 0.79 14.47
CA LYS A 159 7.87 0.85 14.83
C LYS A 159 7.16 -0.48 14.60
N LEU A 160 7.36 -1.10 13.45
CA LEU A 160 6.76 -2.39 13.12
C LEU A 160 7.26 -3.51 14.04
N LEU A 161 8.57 -3.61 14.24
CA LEU A 161 9.16 -4.69 15.04
C LEU A 161 8.75 -4.56 16.52
N THR A 162 8.69 -3.34 17.06
CA THR A 162 8.15 -3.10 18.42
C THR A 162 6.67 -3.49 18.53
N ALA A 163 5.88 -3.23 17.49
CA ALA A 163 4.49 -3.67 17.44
C ALA A 163 4.36 -5.20 17.37
N LEU A 164 5.23 -5.88 16.61
CA LEU A 164 5.26 -7.34 16.53
C LEU A 164 5.69 -7.96 17.86
N ASP A 165 6.68 -7.39 18.53
CA ASP A 165 7.11 -7.80 19.88
C ASP A 165 5.96 -7.66 20.89
N SER A 166 5.23 -6.53 20.84
CA SER A 166 4.04 -6.33 21.66
C SER A 166 2.94 -7.36 21.33
N TYR A 167 2.71 -7.65 20.04
CA TYR A 167 1.73 -8.65 19.60
C TYR A 167 2.04 -10.03 20.15
N VAL A 168 3.30 -10.47 20.06
CA VAL A 168 3.74 -11.79 20.55
C VAL A 168 3.65 -11.90 22.08
N THR A 169 3.91 -10.81 22.80
CA THR A 169 3.92 -10.79 24.28
C THR A 169 2.55 -10.50 24.90
N SER A 170 1.60 -9.95 24.13
CA SER A 170 0.24 -9.68 24.59
C SER A 170 -0.65 -10.93 24.54
N ALA A 171 -1.59 -11.06 25.49
CA ALA A 171 -2.65 -12.05 25.38
C ALA A 171 -3.51 -11.72 24.15
N LYS A 172 -3.55 -12.62 23.16
CA LYS A 172 -4.33 -12.45 21.91
C LYS A 172 -5.73 -11.95 22.25
N THR A 173 -6.08 -10.73 21.82
CA THR A 173 -7.40 -10.15 22.11
C THR A 173 -8.48 -10.93 21.34
N PRO A 174 -9.37 -11.72 21.98
CA PRO A 174 -10.14 -12.74 21.25
C PRO A 174 -11.40 -12.27 20.50
N TYR A 175 -11.77 -10.99 20.47
CA TYR A 175 -13.12 -10.60 20.00
C TYR A 175 -13.19 -9.44 18.99
N LEU A 176 -12.16 -9.27 18.15
CA LEU A 176 -12.16 -8.23 17.12
C LEU A 176 -13.10 -8.55 15.94
N LEU A 177 -13.32 -9.82 15.64
CA LEU A 177 -14.18 -10.21 14.52
C LEU A 177 -15.65 -9.87 14.80
N ASP A 178 -16.16 -10.26 15.97
CA ASP A 178 -17.55 -9.99 16.37
C ASP A 178 -17.84 -8.49 16.45
N ASP A 179 -16.90 -7.71 16.99
CA ASP A 179 -17.03 -6.25 17.01
C ASP A 179 -17.09 -5.67 15.58
N ALA A 180 -16.26 -6.15 14.65
CA ALA A 180 -16.25 -5.69 13.27
C ALA A 180 -17.55 -6.05 12.52
N ILE A 181 -18.09 -7.26 12.76
CA ILE A 181 -19.38 -7.70 12.21
C ILE A 181 -20.50 -6.84 12.78
N ASN A 182 -20.54 -6.61 14.09
CA ASN A 182 -21.56 -5.79 14.74
C ASN A 182 -21.57 -4.36 14.17
N ILE A 183 -20.39 -3.75 13.95
CA ILE A 183 -20.30 -2.43 13.31
C ILE A 183 -20.93 -2.45 11.91
N TYR A 184 -20.64 -3.48 11.12
CA TYR A 184 -21.19 -3.60 9.79
C TYR A 184 -22.71 -3.78 9.79
N GLU A 185 -23.25 -4.62 10.67
CA GLU A 185 -24.70 -4.81 10.79
C GLU A 185 -25.41 -3.55 11.26
N THR A 186 -24.84 -2.85 12.25
CA THR A 186 -25.31 -1.54 12.73
C THR A 186 -25.37 -0.53 11.57
N PHE A 187 -24.32 -0.47 10.74
CA PHE A 187 -24.32 0.37 9.53
C PHE A 187 -25.41 -0.02 8.53
N LEU A 188 -25.61 -1.33 8.28
CA LEU A 188 -26.64 -1.81 7.36
C LEU A 188 -28.05 -1.47 7.83
N ASN A 189 -28.29 -1.47 9.14
CA ASN A 189 -29.55 -1.05 9.76
C ASN A 189 -29.78 0.47 9.69
N GLY A 190 -28.80 1.24 9.23
CA GLY A 190 -28.89 2.70 9.09
C GLY A 190 -28.56 3.46 10.37
N GLU A 191 -27.95 2.80 11.35
CA GLU A 191 -27.61 3.37 12.65
C GLU A 191 -26.21 4.01 12.66
N ASP A 192 -25.92 4.78 13.71
CA ASP A 192 -24.63 5.46 13.88
C ASP A 192 -23.53 4.52 14.39
N ILE A 193 -22.47 4.39 13.61
CA ILE A 193 -21.35 3.49 13.92
C ILE A 193 -20.15 4.16 14.59
N ARG A 194 -20.17 5.49 14.84
CA ARG A 194 -18.99 6.23 15.32
C ARG A 194 -18.52 5.77 16.69
N SER A 195 -19.45 5.52 17.61
CA SER A 195 -19.14 5.00 18.95
C SER A 195 -18.52 3.60 18.87
N HIS A 196 -19.12 2.71 18.09
CA HIS A 196 -18.65 1.35 17.85
C HIS A 196 -17.25 1.33 17.22
N LEU A 197 -17.01 2.15 16.19
CA LEU A 197 -15.68 2.31 15.56
C LEU A 197 -14.64 2.83 16.54
N SER A 198 -15.00 3.78 17.41
CA SER A 198 -14.09 4.33 18.42
C SER A 198 -13.68 3.27 19.45
N LEU A 199 -14.65 2.49 19.93
CA LEU A 199 -14.40 1.38 20.86
C LEU A 199 -13.54 0.29 20.20
N PHE A 200 -13.88 -0.09 18.97
CA PHE A 200 -13.11 -1.06 18.18
C PHE A 200 -11.67 -0.59 17.97
N LYS A 201 -11.48 0.67 17.61
CA LYS A 201 -10.14 1.28 17.49
C LYS A 201 -9.36 1.19 18.79
N LYS A 202 -10.00 1.41 19.95
CA LYS A 202 -9.36 1.32 21.27
C LYS A 202 -8.96 -0.13 21.60
N LYS A 203 -9.81 -1.12 21.29
CA LYS A 203 -9.52 -2.55 21.47
C LYS A 203 -8.42 -3.04 20.53
N TYR A 204 -8.42 -2.57 19.28
CA TYR A 204 -7.38 -2.88 18.29
C TYR A 204 -6.03 -2.23 18.63
N ASN A 205 -5.98 -1.26 19.56
CA ASN A 205 -4.83 -0.39 19.79
C ASN A 205 -3.65 -1.07 20.49
N GLU A 206 -3.10 -2.10 19.86
CA GLU A 206 -1.76 -2.62 20.05
C GLU A 206 -0.75 -1.70 19.33
N ASN A 207 -0.51 -0.47 19.83
CA ASN A 207 0.61 0.43 19.49
C ASN A 207 1.02 0.67 18.00
N ASN A 208 0.28 0.18 17.00
CA ASN A 208 0.72 0.10 15.61
C ASN A 208 -0.14 0.96 14.67
N SER A 209 0.14 2.26 14.65
CA SER A 209 -0.55 3.21 13.75
C SER A 209 -0.25 2.99 12.25
N SER A 210 0.70 2.11 11.91
CA SER A 210 1.04 1.70 10.53
C SER A 210 0.24 0.50 10.01
N SER A 211 -0.59 -0.14 10.86
CA SER A 211 -1.44 -1.25 10.43
C SER A 211 -2.46 -0.85 9.37
N ARG A 212 -2.71 -1.74 8.39
CA ARG A 212 -3.75 -1.55 7.36
C ARG A 212 -5.15 -1.53 7.97
N VAL A 213 -5.36 -2.26 9.06
CA VAL A 213 -6.63 -2.27 9.80
C VAL A 213 -6.88 -0.89 10.41
N PHE A 214 -5.88 -0.31 11.07
CA PHE A 214 -6.02 1.02 11.66
C PHE A 214 -6.35 2.09 10.62
N ARG A 215 -5.72 2.02 9.44
CA ARG A 215 -6.03 2.89 8.30
C ARG A 215 -7.43 2.69 7.78
N ARG A 216 -7.89 1.44 7.67
CA ARG A 216 -9.26 1.11 7.27
C ARG A 216 -10.28 1.73 8.23
N ILE A 217 -10.06 1.63 9.53
CA ILE A 217 -10.94 2.22 10.55
C ILE A 217 -11.04 3.75 10.37
N LYS A 218 -9.90 4.43 10.18
CA LYS A 218 -9.88 5.88 9.91
C LYS A 218 -10.65 6.23 8.64
N LEU A 219 -10.42 5.49 7.56
CA LEU A 219 -11.09 5.69 6.29
C LEU A 219 -12.61 5.51 6.42
N ILE A 220 -13.07 4.45 7.09
CA ILE A 220 -14.49 4.19 7.32
C ILE A 220 -15.11 5.36 8.11
N GLY A 221 -14.47 5.84 9.17
CA GLY A 221 -15.00 6.97 9.95
C GLY A 221 -15.17 8.24 9.11
N ARG A 222 -14.22 8.50 8.20
CA ARG A 222 -14.30 9.60 7.23
C ARG A 222 -15.44 9.40 6.23
N LEU A 223 -15.53 8.22 5.60
CA LEU A 223 -16.57 7.87 4.62
C LEU A 223 -17.97 7.93 5.22
N PHE A 224 -18.12 7.43 6.44
CA PHE A 224 -19.39 7.48 7.18
C PHE A 224 -19.80 8.92 7.47
N THR A 225 -18.86 9.78 7.85
CA THR A 225 -19.14 11.21 8.06
C THR A 225 -19.58 11.90 6.77
N ASP A 226 -18.93 11.61 5.64
CA ASP A 226 -19.32 12.16 4.34
C ASP A 226 -20.70 11.65 3.88
N TYR A 227 -20.98 10.36 4.10
CA TYR A 227 -22.29 9.76 3.87
C TYR A 227 -23.38 10.43 4.71
N GLN A 228 -23.16 10.65 6.01
CA GLN A 228 -24.14 11.32 6.88
C GLN A 228 -24.43 12.77 6.43
N LYS A 229 -23.42 13.49 5.95
CA LYS A 229 -23.58 14.87 5.45
C LYS A 229 -24.40 14.95 4.17
N LYS A 230 -24.21 14.00 3.25
CA LYS A 230 -24.93 13.95 1.97
C LYS A 230 -25.20 12.49 1.61
N PRO A 231 -26.30 11.91 2.11
CA PRO A 231 -26.61 10.50 1.89
C PRO A 231 -26.89 10.21 0.41
N ASP A 232 -26.17 9.24 -0.15
CA ASP A 232 -26.46 8.67 -1.46
C ASP A 232 -26.09 7.18 -1.52
N GLY A 233 -26.67 6.48 -2.50
CA GLY A 233 -26.50 5.02 -2.62
C GLY A 233 -25.06 4.58 -2.93
N LEU A 234 -24.28 5.40 -3.65
CA LEU A 234 -22.89 5.11 -3.94
C LEU A 234 -22.03 5.28 -2.67
N LYS A 235 -22.18 6.39 -1.92
CA LYS A 235 -21.49 6.60 -0.64
C LYS A 235 -21.81 5.54 0.40
N ARG A 236 -23.09 5.13 0.48
CA ARG A 236 -23.49 4.01 1.35
C ARG A 236 -22.77 2.72 0.95
N TYR A 237 -22.73 2.42 -0.35
CA TYR A 237 -22.04 1.23 -0.85
C TYR A 237 -20.53 1.30 -0.61
N VAL A 238 -19.87 2.43 -0.87
CA VAL A 238 -18.43 2.62 -0.63
C VAL A 238 -18.11 2.44 0.87
N THR A 239 -18.88 3.07 1.76
CA THR A 239 -18.71 2.90 3.22
C THR A 239 -18.87 1.43 3.64
N GLY A 240 -19.96 0.79 3.19
CA GLY A 240 -20.23 -0.63 3.47
C GLY A 240 -19.14 -1.55 2.93
N TYR A 241 -18.62 -1.28 1.73
CA TYR A 241 -17.55 -2.04 1.11
C TYR A 241 -16.28 -2.01 1.97
N HIS A 242 -15.91 -0.84 2.49
CA HIS A 242 -14.72 -0.71 3.35
C HIS A 242 -14.91 -1.35 4.72
N LEU A 243 -16.13 -1.37 5.26
CA LEU A 243 -16.48 -2.15 6.46
C LEU A 243 -16.37 -3.66 6.20
N TYR A 244 -16.89 -4.16 5.07
CA TYR A 244 -16.73 -5.56 4.68
C TYR A 244 -15.25 -5.92 4.53
N LYS A 245 -14.44 -5.06 3.91
CA LYS A 245 -12.99 -5.28 3.81
C LYS A 245 -12.30 -5.23 5.19
N LEU A 246 -12.80 -4.46 6.16
CA LEU A 246 -12.29 -4.50 7.54
C LEU A 246 -12.52 -5.89 8.15
N ILE A 247 -13.72 -6.45 8.01
CA ILE A 247 -14.05 -7.81 8.48
C ILE A 247 -13.14 -8.82 7.78
N SER A 248 -12.98 -8.73 6.45
CA SER A 248 -12.10 -9.64 5.70
C SER A 248 -10.61 -9.49 6.02
N MET A 249 -10.19 -8.41 6.68
CA MET A 249 -8.82 -8.26 7.13
C MET A 249 -8.54 -8.98 8.46
N ILE A 250 -9.60 -9.26 9.23
CA ILE A 250 -9.57 -9.82 10.59
C ILE A 250 -10.00 -11.29 10.58
N ALA A 251 -10.99 -11.65 9.75
CA ALA A 251 -11.49 -13.00 9.61
C ALA A 251 -10.44 -13.93 8.97
N THR A 252 -10.46 -15.20 9.37
CA THR A 252 -9.82 -16.30 8.61
C THR A 252 -10.67 -16.64 7.38
N ASP A 253 -10.04 -17.15 6.32
CA ASP A 253 -10.65 -17.29 4.98
C ASP A 253 -11.93 -18.15 4.93
N GLU A 254 -12.20 -18.98 5.94
CA GLU A 254 -13.18 -20.07 5.84
C GLU A 254 -14.67 -19.70 5.94
N ASP A 255 -15.10 -18.49 6.34
CA ASP A 255 -16.55 -18.23 6.54
C ASP A 255 -17.08 -16.81 6.22
N LEU A 256 -16.32 -15.98 5.51
CA LEU A 256 -16.71 -14.58 5.27
C LEU A 256 -18.08 -14.36 4.60
N ASN A 257 -18.48 -15.27 3.71
CA ASN A 257 -19.75 -15.16 2.98
C ASN A 257 -20.96 -15.67 3.78
N SER A 258 -20.75 -16.55 4.78
CA SER A 258 -21.82 -17.02 5.67
C SER A 258 -22.08 -16.03 6.81
N MET A 259 -21.04 -15.30 7.23
CA MET A 259 -21.08 -14.40 8.39
C MET A 259 -21.65 -12.99 8.11
N VAL A 260 -21.69 -12.55 6.84
CA VAL A 260 -21.94 -11.13 6.52
C VAL A 260 -22.99 -10.96 5.43
N LYS A 261 -24.00 -10.12 5.70
CA LYS A 261 -25.04 -9.78 4.72
C LYS A 261 -24.45 -9.07 3.50
N PRO A 262 -24.82 -9.47 2.26
CA PRO A 262 -24.26 -8.86 1.05
C PRO A 262 -24.72 -7.41 0.85
N LEU A 263 -23.81 -6.57 0.34
CA LEU A 263 -24.14 -5.20 -0.07
C LEU A 263 -24.94 -5.20 -1.36
N ARG A 264 -26.06 -4.47 -1.39
CA ARG A 264 -26.83 -4.26 -2.61
C ARG A 264 -26.09 -3.28 -3.52
N LEU A 265 -25.81 -3.71 -4.75
CA LEU A 265 -25.14 -2.88 -5.76
C LEU A 265 -26.03 -1.68 -6.13
N PRO A 266 -25.55 -0.43 -5.97
CA PRO A 266 -26.34 0.75 -6.30
C PRO A 266 -26.43 0.95 -7.81
N ASN A 267 -27.51 1.56 -8.28
CA ASN A 267 -27.77 1.83 -9.70
C ASN A 267 -26.60 2.58 -10.39
N ALA A 268 -25.96 3.52 -9.69
CA ALA A 268 -24.81 4.25 -10.22
C ALA A 268 -23.65 3.30 -10.57
N LEU A 269 -23.30 2.39 -9.65
CA LEU A 269 -22.22 1.42 -9.85
C LEU A 269 -22.60 0.34 -10.88
N SER A 270 -23.87 -0.06 -10.92
CA SER A 270 -24.39 -0.95 -11.97
C SER A 270 -24.22 -0.35 -13.38
N LYS A 271 -24.50 0.94 -13.55
CA LYS A 271 -24.27 1.65 -14.83
C LYS A 271 -22.79 1.74 -15.19
N ILE A 272 -21.92 1.94 -14.21
CA ILE A 272 -20.46 1.93 -14.40
C ILE A 272 -20.00 0.54 -14.85
N PHE A 273 -20.44 -0.53 -14.19
CA PHE A 273 -20.07 -1.90 -14.58
C PHE A 273 -20.60 -2.27 -15.96
N SER A 274 -21.83 -1.88 -16.30
CA SER A 274 -22.35 -2.10 -17.66
C SER A 274 -21.53 -1.36 -18.73
N PHE A 275 -20.94 -0.20 -18.43
CA PHE A 275 -20.03 0.46 -19.36
C PHE A 275 -18.77 -0.37 -19.63
N PHE A 276 -18.19 -0.98 -18.61
CA PHE A 276 -17.02 -1.84 -18.76
C PHE A 276 -17.35 -3.18 -19.42
N ASP A 277 -18.58 -3.66 -19.30
CA ASP A 277 -19.03 -4.83 -20.08
C ASP A 277 -18.95 -4.58 -21.59
N ASP A 278 -19.30 -3.37 -22.03
CA ASP A 278 -19.24 -2.98 -23.44
C ASP A 278 -17.84 -2.44 -23.84
N ASN A 279 -16.96 -2.17 -22.86
CA ASN A 279 -15.61 -1.61 -23.06
C ASN A 279 -14.56 -2.39 -22.26
N SER A 280 -14.58 -3.71 -22.36
CA SER A 280 -13.74 -4.61 -21.54
C SER A 280 -12.23 -4.36 -21.69
N HIS A 281 -11.80 -3.83 -22.84
CA HIS A 281 -10.41 -3.44 -23.07
C HIS A 281 -9.91 -2.38 -22.09
N LEU A 282 -10.78 -1.60 -21.44
CA LEU A 282 -10.39 -0.56 -20.48
C LEU A 282 -10.15 -1.09 -19.05
N VAL A 283 -10.48 -2.35 -18.77
CA VAL A 283 -10.41 -2.91 -17.42
C VAL A 283 -8.97 -2.97 -16.89
N HIS A 284 -7.97 -3.11 -17.77
CA HIS A 284 -6.55 -3.12 -17.38
C HIS A 284 -6.11 -1.83 -16.67
N HIS A 285 -6.75 -0.69 -16.97
CA HIS A 285 -6.48 0.58 -16.30
C HIS A 285 -6.85 0.59 -14.82
N PHE A 286 -7.67 -0.36 -14.35
CA PHE A 286 -8.08 -0.42 -12.94
C PHE A 286 -6.86 -0.49 -12.02
N GLU A 287 -5.88 -1.32 -12.35
CA GLU A 287 -4.67 -1.52 -11.54
C GLU A 287 -3.91 -0.21 -11.28
N CYS A 288 -3.98 0.71 -12.24
CA CYS A 288 -3.29 2.00 -12.22
C CYS A 288 -4.01 3.08 -11.39
N ILE A 289 -5.33 2.99 -11.23
CA ILE A 289 -6.14 4.08 -10.66
C ILE A 289 -6.44 3.92 -9.16
N TYR A 290 -5.99 2.83 -8.53
CA TYR A 290 -6.15 2.63 -7.08
C TYR A 290 -5.19 3.49 -6.24
N ASP A 291 -4.12 3.99 -6.85
CA ASP A 291 -3.09 4.81 -6.21
C ASP A 291 -2.85 6.06 -7.05
N ALA A 292 -3.18 7.23 -6.50
CA ALA A 292 -2.96 8.53 -7.15
C ALA A 292 -1.48 8.81 -7.48
N ASN A 293 -0.56 8.08 -6.84
CA ASN A 293 0.88 8.20 -7.08
C ASN A 293 1.39 7.19 -8.12
N HIS A 294 0.52 6.33 -8.66
CA HIS A 294 0.92 5.43 -9.73
C HIS A 294 1.32 6.27 -10.95
N PRO A 295 2.45 5.97 -11.63
CA PRO A 295 2.88 6.74 -12.79
C PRO A 295 1.78 6.87 -13.86
N MET A 296 1.06 5.77 -14.09
CA MET A 296 -0.06 5.68 -15.04
C MET A 296 -1.40 6.26 -14.57
N PHE A 297 -1.47 6.87 -13.39
CA PHE A 297 -2.77 7.20 -12.78
C PHE A 297 -3.59 8.15 -13.69
N TYR A 298 -2.98 9.26 -14.09
CA TYR A 298 -3.66 10.31 -14.87
C TYR A 298 -3.94 9.88 -16.31
N SER A 299 -3.00 9.21 -16.96
CA SER A 299 -3.20 8.67 -18.31
C SER A 299 -4.36 7.67 -18.33
N SER A 300 -4.40 6.73 -17.38
CA SER A 300 -5.42 5.69 -17.28
C SER A 300 -6.81 6.27 -17.01
N ILE A 301 -6.91 7.24 -16.09
CA ILE A 301 -8.21 7.84 -15.76
C ILE A 301 -8.75 8.67 -16.93
N GLU A 302 -7.89 9.36 -17.67
CA GLU A 302 -8.28 10.15 -18.84
C GLU A 302 -8.78 9.28 -19.99
N GLN A 303 -8.13 8.15 -20.25
CA GLN A 303 -8.58 7.18 -21.27
C GLN A 303 -9.99 6.68 -20.96
N ILE A 304 -10.28 6.32 -19.70
CA ILE A 304 -11.61 5.91 -19.26
C ILE A 304 -12.63 7.06 -19.43
N ILE A 305 -12.30 8.28 -18.98
CA ILE A 305 -13.18 9.44 -19.09
C ILE A 305 -13.51 9.75 -20.56
N LYS A 306 -12.52 9.69 -21.46
CA LYS A 306 -12.69 9.94 -22.89
C LYS A 306 -13.63 8.90 -23.52
N ALA A 307 -13.44 7.62 -23.21
CA ALA A 307 -14.30 6.55 -23.68
C ALA A 307 -15.75 6.70 -23.15
N ALA A 308 -15.91 7.02 -21.86
CA ALA A 308 -17.22 7.26 -21.26
C ALA A 308 -17.96 8.45 -21.89
N LYS A 309 -17.27 9.56 -22.16
CA LYS A 309 -17.83 10.73 -22.86
C LYS A 309 -18.24 10.37 -24.29
N LYS A 310 -17.40 9.62 -25.03
CA LYS A 310 -17.73 9.13 -26.38
C LYS A 310 -18.97 8.24 -26.39
N ALA A 311 -19.12 7.38 -25.39
CA ALA A 311 -20.29 6.53 -25.20
C ALA A 311 -21.52 7.27 -24.62
N LYS A 312 -21.42 8.59 -24.37
CA LYS A 312 -22.44 9.42 -23.70
C LYS A 312 -22.86 8.87 -22.32
N ASN A 313 -21.97 8.14 -21.64
CA ASN A 313 -22.23 7.59 -20.31
C ASN A 313 -21.82 8.60 -19.23
N LYS A 314 -22.75 9.53 -18.93
CA LYS A 314 -22.54 10.62 -17.96
C LYS A 314 -22.15 10.12 -16.57
N THR A 315 -22.84 9.09 -16.06
CA THR A 315 -22.57 8.53 -14.73
C THR A 315 -21.13 8.02 -14.60
N THR A 316 -20.63 7.33 -15.62
CA THR A 316 -19.24 6.84 -15.62
C THR A 316 -18.26 7.99 -15.73
N SER A 317 -18.48 8.93 -16.67
CA SER A 317 -17.56 10.06 -16.81
C SER A 317 -17.48 10.92 -15.54
N GLU A 318 -18.61 11.21 -14.89
CA GLU A 318 -18.62 12.01 -13.65
C GLU A 318 -17.94 11.30 -12.49
N TYR A 319 -18.10 9.98 -12.38
CA TYR A 319 -17.45 9.17 -11.35
C TYR A 319 -15.91 9.23 -11.46
N PHE A 320 -15.37 9.08 -12.66
CA PHE A 320 -13.92 9.15 -12.88
C PHE A 320 -13.38 10.59 -12.83
N GLU A 321 -14.15 11.59 -13.25
CA GLU A 321 -13.77 13.00 -13.06
C GLU A 321 -13.64 13.34 -11.57
N GLN A 322 -14.56 12.85 -10.71
CA GLN A 322 -14.45 13.04 -9.26
C GLN A 322 -13.19 12.40 -8.66
N ILE A 323 -12.84 11.18 -9.09
CA ILE A 323 -11.60 10.53 -8.65
C ILE A 323 -10.38 11.34 -9.10
N LYS A 324 -10.37 11.84 -10.34
CA LYS A 324 -9.29 12.68 -10.87
C LYS A 324 -9.16 14.00 -10.12
N GLU A 325 -10.27 14.70 -9.87
CA GLU A 325 -10.29 15.95 -9.09
C GLU A 325 -9.78 15.75 -7.66
N SER A 326 -10.15 14.65 -7.02
CA SER A 326 -9.65 14.30 -5.69
C SER A 326 -8.14 14.06 -5.69
N ALA A 327 -7.60 13.44 -6.74
CA ALA A 327 -6.15 13.28 -6.90
C ALA A 327 -5.43 14.64 -7.04
N TYR A 328 -5.97 15.57 -7.82
CA TYR A 328 -5.42 16.95 -7.91
C TYR A 328 -5.46 17.70 -6.58
N LYS A 329 -6.46 17.43 -5.74
CA LYS A 329 -6.56 17.97 -4.37
C LYS A 329 -5.70 17.21 -3.35
N HIS A 330 -4.86 16.27 -3.81
CA HIS A 330 -4.03 15.39 -2.98
C HIS A 330 -4.83 14.53 -1.97
N ASP A 331 -6.07 14.21 -2.31
CA ASP A 331 -6.96 13.39 -1.48
C ASP A 331 -6.85 11.90 -1.84
N ASN A 332 -5.68 11.33 -1.56
CA ASN A 332 -5.35 9.95 -1.91
C ASN A 332 -6.27 8.92 -1.23
N GLU A 333 -6.79 9.25 -0.05
CA GLU A 333 -7.75 8.40 0.66
C GLU A 333 -9.09 8.30 -0.09
N TYR A 334 -9.60 9.42 -0.63
CA TYR A 334 -10.80 9.41 -1.46
C TYR A 334 -10.57 8.61 -2.74
N VAL A 335 -9.46 8.88 -3.43
CA VAL A 335 -9.07 8.14 -4.65
C VAL A 335 -9.07 6.64 -4.38
N TYR A 336 -8.34 6.22 -3.35
CA TYR A 336 -8.26 4.82 -2.95
C TYR A 336 -9.64 4.25 -2.61
N ALA A 337 -10.45 4.97 -1.83
CA ALA A 337 -11.74 4.50 -1.38
C ALA A 337 -12.70 4.21 -2.53
N TYR A 338 -12.80 5.15 -3.47
CA TYR A 338 -13.71 5.04 -4.60
C TYR A 338 -13.15 4.10 -5.65
N ALA A 339 -11.89 4.22 -6.06
CA ALA A 339 -11.30 3.33 -7.04
C ALA A 339 -11.39 1.87 -6.59
N SER A 340 -11.11 1.55 -5.31
CA SER A 340 -11.10 0.18 -4.76
C SER A 340 -12.37 -0.64 -4.98
N ILE A 341 -13.54 -0.01 -5.15
CA ILE A 341 -14.81 -0.71 -5.41
C ILE A 341 -14.87 -1.31 -6.81
N LEU A 342 -14.06 -0.80 -7.76
CA LEU A 342 -14.02 -1.30 -9.13
C LEU A 342 -13.48 -2.74 -9.20
N ARG A 343 -12.78 -3.22 -8.16
CA ARG A 343 -12.35 -4.63 -8.05
C ARG A 343 -13.50 -5.62 -7.94
N GLU A 344 -14.69 -5.13 -7.59
CA GLU A 344 -15.90 -5.97 -7.54
C GLU A 344 -16.51 -6.20 -8.93
N TYR A 345 -15.97 -5.56 -9.98
CA TYR A 345 -16.33 -5.85 -11.36
C TYR A 345 -15.88 -7.27 -11.75
N LYS A 346 -16.83 -8.14 -12.09
CA LYS A 346 -16.59 -9.55 -12.49
C LYS A 346 -16.79 -9.82 -13.97
N GLY A 347 -17.06 -8.78 -14.77
CA GLY A 347 -17.47 -8.93 -16.17
C GLY A 347 -18.85 -9.56 -16.36
N ARG A 348 -19.37 -9.51 -17.60
CA ARG A 348 -20.51 -10.35 -17.97
C ARG A 348 -20.12 -11.82 -17.79
N LYS A 349 -20.84 -12.52 -16.91
CA LYS A 349 -20.88 -13.98 -16.97
C LYS A 349 -21.41 -14.34 -18.36
N LYS A 350 -20.58 -15.00 -19.19
CA LYS A 350 -21.07 -15.64 -20.42
C LYS A 350 -22.21 -16.56 -20.00
N LYS A 351 -23.42 -16.26 -20.48
CA LYS A 351 -24.58 -17.14 -20.31
C LYS A 351 -24.40 -18.39 -21.15
#